data_AF-A0A2U9BI68-F1
#
_entry.id   AF-A0A2U9BI68-F1
#
_cell.length_a   1.000
_cell.length_b   1.000
_cell.length_c   1.000
_cell.angle_alpha   90.00
_cell.angle_beta   90.00
_cell.angle_gamma   90.00
#
_symmetry.space_group_name_H-M   'P 1'
#
loop_
_entity.id
_entity.type
_entity.pdbx_description
1 polymer ?
#
loop_
_entity_poly.entity_id
_entity_poly.type
_entity_poly.pdbx_seq_one_letter_code
_entity_poly.pdbx_strand_id
1 'polypeptide(L)'
;MRFPVLWRPPATPTLQPVRASVESSGLRSQHTVAASVSKGPTDFEECKRCSWFSSGGPREGRRPSHACAILTMLLSVALGIVFSCTAVATERAADANRGAPAPLLNYSWISLPPEHVPYFLHNNKRVAKRCRRDPLCPFKDAPLGLFACWGYEKSCDPGMRFSYPVCTRADSGWARSLEAAQELFWKQADFGYVKERLSELKTLCKASKPGDSSLRCSSHTRFCKATNLYLDLRRPSRSHERYKEDFIQKGEIGGHCRLNKRALAAEGEHKSPLQSWYAELQTYTELDFHPIEDGHCDIIIEKPTVFMKLDAGVNMYHHFCDFVNLYISQHINNSFSADINIVMWDTSFYGYGDLFGETWKAFSDYDIIHLKTYDSKRVCFKDAFFSLLPRMRYGLFYNTPLISDCYSEGMFRAFSQHVLHRLDIPQDGPKEGRVRVTLLARSTEYRRILNQVEVSAAPPSHPPSFLLALLPPSCSTTCPPFPFFCPSLSPRLSCSLPLTSYNSPMPSAPPPQH
;
A
#
# COMPACT_ATOMS: atom_id res chain seq x y z
N MET A 1 -39.86 14.38 17.09
CA MET A 1 -41.25 13.93 16.87
C MET A 1 -41.23 12.79 15.86
N ARG A 2 -42.09 11.77 16.00
CA ARG A 2 -42.26 10.69 15.00
C ARG A 2 -43.50 10.98 14.16
N PHE A 3 -43.42 10.73 12.85
CA PHE A 3 -44.59 10.49 11.99
C PHE A 3 -44.32 9.24 11.13
N PRO A 4 -45.33 8.38 10.90
CA PRO A 4 -45.15 7.13 10.17
C PRO A 4 -45.35 7.32 8.66
N VAL A 5 -44.51 6.66 7.85
CA VAL A 5 -44.79 6.48 6.42
C VAL A 5 -45.19 5.02 6.18
N LEU A 6 -46.48 4.82 5.94
CA LEU A 6 -47.01 3.55 5.42
C LEU A 6 -46.59 3.40 3.95
N TRP A 7 -45.83 2.36 3.65
CA TRP A 7 -45.70 1.85 2.29
C TRP A 7 -45.74 0.33 2.28
N ARG A 8 -46.79 -0.25 1.67
CA ARG A 8 -46.86 -1.68 1.38
C ARG A 8 -46.21 -1.93 0.01
N PRO A 9 -45.29 -2.90 -0.14
CA PRO A 9 -44.86 -3.32 -1.46
C PRO A 9 -46.00 -4.07 -2.18
N PRO A 10 -46.09 -4.00 -3.53
CA PRO A 10 -46.98 -4.85 -4.30
C PRO A 10 -46.55 -6.32 -4.23
N ALA A 11 -47.51 -7.24 -4.36
CA ALA A 11 -47.26 -8.67 -4.28
C ALA A 11 -46.44 -9.18 -5.49
N THR A 12 -45.49 -10.08 -5.22
CA THR A 12 -44.74 -10.82 -6.23
C THR A 12 -45.62 -11.86 -6.93
N PRO A 13 -45.57 -12.00 -8.27
CA PRO A 13 -46.14 -13.13 -8.95
C PRO A 13 -45.29 -14.39 -8.72
N THR A 14 -45.93 -15.48 -8.32
CA THR A 14 -45.32 -16.79 -8.10
C THR A 14 -44.95 -17.45 -9.42
N LEU A 15 -43.67 -17.80 -9.61
CA LEU A 15 -43.20 -18.69 -10.67
C LEU A 15 -42.86 -20.07 -10.10
N GLN A 16 -43.47 -21.11 -10.66
CA GLN A 16 -43.22 -22.51 -10.28
C GLN A 16 -41.90 -23.03 -10.90
N PRO A 17 -41.19 -23.94 -10.23
CA PRO A 17 -39.99 -24.55 -10.79
C PRO A 17 -40.34 -25.60 -11.86
N VAL A 18 -39.85 -25.41 -13.08
CA VAL A 18 -39.91 -26.42 -14.14
C VAL A 18 -38.86 -27.50 -13.87
N ARG A 19 -39.27 -28.78 -13.87
CA ARG A 19 -38.36 -29.93 -13.81
C ARG A 19 -37.51 -29.99 -15.08
N ALA A 20 -36.20 -30.11 -14.93
CA ALA A 20 -35.30 -30.61 -15.97
C ALA A 20 -34.86 -32.04 -15.58
N SER A 21 -35.28 -33.03 -16.37
CA SER A 21 -34.87 -34.43 -16.22
C SER A 21 -33.47 -34.62 -16.80
N VAL A 22 -32.62 -35.40 -16.11
CA VAL A 22 -31.35 -35.88 -16.66
C VAL A 22 -31.55 -37.29 -17.18
N GLU A 23 -31.54 -37.46 -18.50
CA GLU A 23 -31.45 -38.79 -19.11
C GLU A 23 -29.99 -39.22 -19.24
N SER A 24 -29.69 -40.40 -18.69
CA SER A 24 -28.40 -41.07 -18.82
C SER A 24 -28.48 -42.17 -19.88
N SER A 25 -27.76 -42.02 -21.00
CA SER A 25 -27.48 -43.13 -21.92
C SER A 25 -26.08 -43.70 -21.61
N GLY A 26 -26.04 -44.87 -21.00
CA GLY A 26 -24.80 -45.60 -20.75
C GLY A 26 -24.43 -46.55 -21.88
N LEU A 27 -23.16 -46.94 -21.96
CA LEU A 27 -22.70 -48.17 -22.62
C LEU A 27 -21.47 -48.74 -21.90
N ARG A 28 -21.22 -50.04 -22.09
CA ARG A 28 -20.83 -50.95 -21.00
C ARG A 28 -19.92 -52.10 -21.47
N SER A 29 -18.76 -52.29 -20.83
CA SER A 29 -18.06 -53.57 -20.62
C SER A 29 -16.89 -53.31 -19.63
N GLN A 30 -16.73 -53.98 -18.47
CA GLN A 30 -16.50 -55.42 -18.18
C GLN A 30 -15.20 -55.97 -18.78
N HIS A 31 -14.35 -56.75 -18.11
CA HIS A 31 -14.07 -57.11 -16.69
C HIS A 31 -12.58 -57.52 -16.62
N THR A 32 -11.87 -57.55 -15.48
CA THR A 32 -11.49 -58.76 -14.68
C THR A 32 -10.41 -58.27 -13.67
N VAL A 33 -10.65 -58.16 -12.36
CA VAL A 33 -10.52 -59.16 -11.26
C VAL A 33 -9.11 -59.74 -11.02
N ALA A 34 -8.47 -59.35 -9.92
CA ALA A 34 -7.62 -60.17 -9.03
C ALA A 34 -7.48 -59.48 -7.66
N ALA A 35 -7.39 -60.23 -6.54
CA ALA A 35 -7.45 -59.67 -5.18
C ALA A 35 -6.64 -60.48 -4.13
N SER A 36 -6.06 -59.77 -3.15
CA SER A 36 -5.65 -60.22 -1.80
C SER A 36 -5.26 -58.96 -1.00
N VAL A 37 -5.69 -58.61 0.24
CA VAL A 37 -6.19 -59.25 1.48
C VAL A 37 -5.16 -59.18 2.62
N SER A 38 -5.32 -58.17 3.50
CA SER A 38 -4.87 -58.08 4.92
C SER A 38 -3.34 -58.08 5.18
N LYS A 39 -2.78 -57.62 6.32
CA LYS A 39 -3.27 -57.28 7.68
C LYS A 39 -2.22 -56.36 8.36
N GLY A 40 -2.57 -55.58 9.40
CA GLY A 40 -1.58 -54.98 10.34
C GLY A 40 -1.14 -55.98 11.44
N PRO A 41 -0.51 -55.57 12.58
CA PRO A 41 -0.31 -54.19 13.07
C PRO A 41 1.02 -53.92 13.87
N THR A 42 1.07 -52.74 14.55
CA THR A 42 1.80 -52.40 15.82
C THR A 42 3.32 -52.20 15.91
N ASP A 43 3.69 -51.20 16.73
CA ASP A 43 5.02 -50.78 17.20
C ASP A 43 5.69 -51.75 18.18
N PHE A 44 7.04 -51.78 18.27
CA PHE A 44 7.82 -51.24 19.41
C PHE A 44 9.36 -51.41 19.28
N GLU A 45 10.08 -50.44 19.86
CA GLU A 45 11.42 -50.44 20.48
C GLU A 45 12.79 -50.74 19.78
N GLU A 46 13.72 -49.81 20.10
CA GLU A 46 15.16 -49.90 20.38
C GLU A 46 16.09 -50.98 19.78
N CYS A 47 17.26 -50.49 19.34
CA CYS A 47 18.52 -51.18 19.65
C CYS A 47 19.59 -50.16 20.13
N LYS A 48 20.38 -50.57 21.13
CA LYS A 48 21.29 -49.71 21.94
C LYS A 48 22.78 -49.86 21.56
N ARG A 49 23.61 -49.02 22.22
CA ARG A 49 25.08 -49.11 22.48
C ARG A 49 26.00 -48.42 21.44
N CYS A 50 27.14 -47.85 21.83
CA CYS A 50 27.91 -48.02 23.08
C CYS A 50 28.45 -46.71 23.71
N SER A 51 28.82 -46.77 24.98
CA SER A 51 29.23 -45.64 25.85
C SER A 51 30.31 -46.03 26.86
N TRP A 52 31.36 -45.23 27.03
CA TRP A 52 32.35 -45.24 28.14
C TRP A 52 32.82 -43.78 28.32
N PHE A 53 33.07 -43.17 29.50
CA PHE A 53 33.34 -43.67 30.86
C PHE A 53 32.77 -42.72 31.96
N SER A 54 32.42 -43.30 33.11
CA SER A 54 32.13 -42.71 34.46
C SER A 54 33.38 -42.08 35.17
N SER A 55 33.37 -41.46 36.37
CA SER A 55 32.40 -40.84 37.32
C SER A 55 33.13 -40.38 38.61
N GLY A 56 32.59 -39.47 39.45
CA GLY A 56 32.89 -39.45 40.91
C GLY A 56 32.90 -38.09 41.65
N GLY A 57 32.15 -37.97 42.77
CA GLY A 57 32.26 -36.93 43.83
C GLY A 57 32.87 -37.50 45.14
N PRO A 58 32.66 -36.96 46.37
CA PRO A 58 31.50 -36.16 46.86
C PRO A 58 31.84 -34.96 47.83
N ARG A 59 31.01 -34.70 48.89
CA ARG A 59 30.70 -33.41 49.56
C ARG A 59 31.16 -33.24 51.04
N GLU A 60 31.33 -31.99 51.49
CA GLU A 60 30.79 -31.26 52.71
C GLU A 60 31.43 -29.83 52.75
N GLY A 61 31.16 -28.88 53.66
CA GLY A 61 30.12 -28.81 54.70
C GLY A 61 30.05 -27.50 55.52
N ARG A 62 28.81 -27.18 55.94
CA ARG A 62 28.32 -26.31 57.05
C ARG A 62 28.81 -24.86 57.28
N ARG A 63 27.91 -24.06 57.90
CA ARG A 63 28.08 -22.68 58.42
C ARG A 63 28.21 -22.66 59.96
N PRO A 64 28.49 -21.50 60.59
CA PRO A 64 27.44 -20.81 61.37
C PRO A 64 27.36 -19.28 61.10
N SER A 65 27.01 -18.44 62.09
CA SER A 65 26.40 -17.09 61.92
C SER A 65 26.71 -16.09 63.06
N HIS A 66 26.29 -14.82 62.89
CA HIS A 66 26.18 -13.70 63.88
C HIS A 66 27.48 -12.93 64.26
N ALA A 67 27.46 -11.71 64.81
CA ALA A 67 26.66 -10.47 64.58
C ALA A 67 27.16 -9.35 65.54
N CYS A 68 27.24 -8.07 65.08
CA CYS A 68 27.54 -6.85 65.89
C CYS A 68 28.91 -6.82 66.63
N ALA A 69 29.50 -5.67 67.00
CA ALA A 69 29.01 -4.28 66.99
C ALA A 69 30.09 -3.25 66.59
N ILE A 70 29.59 -2.03 66.35
CA ILE A 70 30.23 -0.72 66.13
C ILE A 70 31.26 -0.33 67.24
N LEU A 71 32.10 0.70 66.98
CA LEU A 71 33.33 1.15 67.70
C LEU A 71 34.53 0.23 67.41
N THR A 72 35.66 0.67 66.83
CA THR A 72 36.25 1.98 66.48
C THR A 72 37.17 1.75 65.26
N MET A 73 37.14 2.44 64.12
CA MET A 73 36.83 3.86 63.88
C MET A 73 37.68 4.79 64.75
N LEU A 74 39.03 4.71 64.62
CA LEU A 74 39.98 5.82 64.93
C LEU A 74 41.48 5.61 64.59
N LEU A 75 41.92 4.46 64.04
CA LEU A 75 43.33 4.30 63.56
C LEU A 75 43.49 4.07 62.05
N SER A 76 42.43 4.28 61.26
CA SER A 76 42.45 4.13 59.79
C SER A 76 42.84 5.41 59.04
N VAL A 77 43.21 6.49 59.74
CA VAL A 77 43.33 7.84 59.14
C VAL A 77 44.78 8.33 59.01
N ALA A 78 45.71 7.91 59.89
CA ALA A 78 47.05 8.51 59.94
C ALA A 78 48.13 7.85 59.07
N LEU A 79 48.04 6.53 58.79
CA LEU A 79 49.07 5.81 58.00
C LEU A 79 48.72 5.61 56.52
N GLY A 80 47.50 5.93 56.08
CA GLY A 80 47.10 5.87 54.67
C GLY A 80 47.52 7.08 53.82
N ILE A 81 48.01 8.15 54.45
CA ILE A 81 48.14 9.48 53.79
C ILE A 81 49.51 9.69 53.10
N VAL A 82 50.54 8.90 53.44
CA VAL A 82 51.92 9.13 52.94
C VAL A 82 52.33 8.17 51.81
N PHE A 83 51.59 7.08 51.57
CA PHE A 83 51.90 6.10 50.50
C PHE A 83 50.96 6.13 49.27
N SER A 84 50.08 7.13 49.17
CA SER A 84 49.20 7.32 48.00
C SER A 84 49.61 8.51 47.10
N CYS A 85 50.60 9.30 47.49
CA CYS A 85 50.95 10.56 46.80
C CYS A 85 51.91 10.42 45.60
N THR A 86 52.28 9.21 45.19
CA THR A 86 53.14 8.95 44.01
C THR A 86 52.51 8.01 42.97
N ALA A 87 51.25 7.58 43.17
CA ALA A 87 50.52 6.72 42.25
C ALA A 87 49.15 7.29 41.79
N VAL A 88 48.86 8.56 42.08
CA VAL A 88 47.61 9.24 41.68
C VAL A 88 47.92 10.52 40.90
N ALA A 89 48.58 10.36 39.75
CA ALA A 89 48.87 11.45 38.82
C ALA A 89 48.77 11.07 37.33
N THR A 90 48.17 9.91 36.99
CA THR A 90 48.07 9.42 35.60
C THR A 90 46.75 8.75 35.21
N GLU A 91 45.72 8.71 36.06
CA GLU A 91 44.37 8.18 35.72
C GLU A 91 43.25 9.23 35.84
N ARG A 92 43.47 10.44 35.30
CA ARG A 92 42.41 11.46 35.15
C ARG A 92 42.28 12.08 33.75
N ALA A 93 42.84 11.43 32.74
CA ALA A 93 42.77 11.87 31.34
C ALA A 93 42.64 10.69 30.34
N ALA A 94 41.85 9.66 30.68
CA ALA A 94 41.68 8.47 29.82
C ALA A 94 40.28 7.83 29.82
N ASP A 95 39.21 8.56 30.19
CA ASP A 95 37.83 8.06 29.99
C ASP A 95 36.80 9.15 29.62
N ALA A 96 37.28 10.24 29.01
CA ALA A 96 36.44 11.31 28.44
C ALA A 96 36.22 11.14 26.92
N ASN A 97 36.49 9.95 26.37
CA ASN A 97 36.38 9.67 24.94
C ASN A 97 35.88 8.25 24.62
N ARG A 98 35.02 7.68 25.48
CA ARG A 98 34.05 6.69 25.00
C ARG A 98 33.06 7.45 24.13
N GLY A 99 33.31 7.45 22.82
CA GLY A 99 32.45 8.10 21.85
C GLY A 99 30.99 7.74 22.10
N ALA A 100 30.10 8.73 21.98
CA ALA A 100 28.67 8.56 22.21
C ALA A 100 28.17 7.31 21.46
N PRO A 101 27.33 6.45 22.07
CA PRO A 101 26.94 5.18 21.46
C PRO A 101 26.41 5.41 20.05
N ALA A 102 27.07 4.86 19.03
CA ALA A 102 26.53 4.93 17.67
C ALA A 102 25.28 4.04 17.60
N PRO A 103 24.17 4.49 16.99
CA PRO A 103 22.96 3.68 16.89
C PRO A 103 23.22 2.46 15.99
N LEU A 104 22.65 1.30 16.37
CA LEU A 104 22.79 0.01 15.67
C LEU A 104 22.06 -0.03 14.32
N LEU A 105 21.23 0.98 14.07
CA LEU A 105 20.55 1.29 12.82
C LEU A 105 20.50 2.81 12.69
N ASN A 106 20.59 3.34 11.48
CA ASN A 106 19.95 4.63 11.24
C ASN A 106 18.43 4.44 11.39
N TYR A 107 17.75 5.27 12.18
CA TYR A 107 16.29 5.27 12.32
C TYR A 107 15.62 6.44 11.58
N SER A 108 16.37 7.38 10.99
CA SER A 108 15.82 8.59 10.35
C SER A 108 14.91 8.27 9.15
N TRP A 109 15.14 7.14 8.47
CA TRP A 109 14.30 6.66 7.36
C TRP A 109 12.94 6.09 7.84
N ILE A 110 12.73 5.91 9.15
CA ILE A 110 11.47 5.46 9.75
C ILE A 110 10.72 6.69 10.26
N SER A 111 10.32 7.57 9.34
CA SER A 111 9.45 8.71 9.62
C SER A 111 7.99 8.22 9.53
N LEU A 112 7.44 7.80 10.66
CA LEU A 112 6.08 7.29 10.80
C LEU A 112 5.35 7.96 11.97
N PRO A 113 4.03 8.18 11.87
CA PRO A 113 3.23 8.62 13.01
C PRO A 113 3.47 7.71 14.22
N PRO A 114 3.55 8.26 15.46
CA PRO A 114 3.76 7.46 16.67
C PRO A 114 2.77 6.29 16.83
N GLU A 115 1.51 6.50 16.42
CA GLU A 115 0.47 5.47 16.39
C GLU A 115 0.78 4.30 15.46
N HIS A 116 1.55 4.50 14.38
CA HIS A 116 1.86 3.47 13.37
C HIS A 116 3.10 2.65 13.73
N VAL A 117 3.98 3.19 14.56
CA VAL A 117 5.25 2.56 14.93
C VAL A 117 5.08 1.13 15.49
N PRO A 118 4.14 0.83 16.41
CA PRO A 118 3.93 -0.54 16.90
C PRO A 118 3.61 -1.53 15.77
N TYR A 119 2.70 -1.14 14.87
CA TYR A 119 2.26 -1.94 13.73
C TYR A 119 3.40 -2.18 12.72
N PHE A 120 4.17 -1.13 12.39
CA PHE A 120 5.37 -1.25 11.55
C PHE A 120 6.40 -2.21 12.16
N LEU A 121 6.65 -2.12 13.47
CA LEU A 121 7.64 -2.94 14.16
C LEU A 121 7.18 -4.40 14.34
N HIS A 122 5.87 -4.66 14.45
CA HIS A 122 5.32 -6.02 14.38
C HIS A 122 5.66 -6.70 13.05
N ASN A 123 5.41 -6.02 11.94
CA ASN A 123 5.73 -6.54 10.60
C ASN A 123 7.26 -6.66 10.42
N ASN A 124 8.02 -5.69 10.93
CA ASN A 124 9.48 -5.58 10.76
C ASN A 124 10.26 -6.12 11.97
N LYS A 125 10.02 -7.39 12.33
CA LYS A 125 10.61 -8.09 13.50
C LYS A 125 12.15 -7.97 13.62
N ARG A 126 12.87 -7.84 12.50
CA ARG A 126 14.34 -7.60 12.47
C ARG A 126 14.71 -6.21 12.99
N VAL A 127 13.97 -5.17 12.59
CA VAL A 127 14.15 -3.78 13.05
C VAL A 127 13.77 -3.70 14.53
N ALA A 128 12.63 -4.27 14.93
CA ALA A 128 12.21 -4.34 16.33
C ALA A 128 13.26 -5.01 17.25
N LYS A 129 13.86 -6.13 16.82
CA LYS A 129 14.91 -6.82 17.57
C LYS A 129 16.20 -5.99 17.70
N ARG A 130 16.54 -5.15 16.72
CA ARG A 130 17.68 -4.22 16.80
C ARG A 130 17.37 -3.04 17.71
N CYS A 131 16.22 -2.38 17.50
CA CYS A 131 15.72 -1.27 18.32
C CYS A 131 15.71 -1.60 19.83
N ARG A 132 15.19 -2.77 20.23
CA ARG A 132 15.17 -3.21 21.64
C ARG A 132 16.56 -3.36 22.29
N ARG A 133 17.62 -3.52 21.49
CA ARG A 133 19.01 -3.66 21.96
C ARG A 133 19.81 -2.37 21.87
N ASP A 134 19.26 -1.38 21.19
CA ASP A 134 19.94 -0.14 20.84
C ASP A 134 19.64 0.92 21.89
N PRO A 135 20.65 1.44 22.61
CA PRO A 135 20.44 2.52 23.58
C PRO A 135 19.81 3.79 23.00
N LEU A 136 19.91 4.02 21.69
CA LEU A 136 19.44 5.23 21.02
C LEU A 136 18.22 5.03 20.10
N CYS A 137 17.55 3.87 20.11
CA CYS A 137 16.34 3.72 19.30
C CYS A 137 15.24 4.72 19.77
N PRO A 138 14.71 5.59 18.88
CA PRO A 138 13.68 6.57 19.24
C PRO A 138 12.32 5.92 19.53
N PHE A 139 12.16 4.63 19.22
CA PHE A 139 10.93 3.86 19.40
C PHE A 139 10.94 2.95 20.63
N LYS A 140 11.85 3.20 21.60
CA LYS A 140 11.94 2.43 22.85
C LYS A 140 10.66 2.46 23.69
N ASP A 141 10.09 3.65 23.82
CA ASP A 141 8.90 3.90 24.65
C ASP A 141 7.60 3.67 23.89
N ALA A 142 7.69 3.50 22.55
CA ALA A 142 6.59 2.89 21.81
C ALA A 142 6.35 1.50 22.40
N PRO A 143 5.09 1.07 22.59
CA PRO A 143 4.77 -0.17 23.28
C PRO A 143 5.15 -1.41 22.46
N LEU A 144 6.44 -1.74 22.47
CA LEU A 144 7.15 -2.81 21.75
C LEU A 144 6.68 -4.24 22.12
N GLY A 145 5.62 -4.36 22.92
CA GLY A 145 4.98 -5.59 23.36
C GLY A 145 3.45 -5.57 23.34
N LEU A 146 2.80 -4.50 22.84
CA LEU A 146 1.37 -4.60 22.47
C LEU A 146 1.26 -5.47 21.22
N PHE A 147 0.21 -6.29 21.16
CA PHE A 147 -0.01 -7.28 20.10
C PHE A 147 -0.40 -6.69 18.73
N ALA A 148 -0.43 -5.35 18.62
CA ALA A 148 -0.79 -4.57 17.43
C ALA A 148 -0.13 -5.06 16.13
N CYS A 149 -0.91 -5.16 15.06
CA CYS A 149 -0.49 -5.60 13.72
C CYS A 149 -1.41 -5.02 12.65
N TRP A 150 -0.94 -4.82 11.42
CA TRP A 150 -1.76 -4.17 10.39
C TRP A 150 -2.96 -5.06 9.96
N GLY A 151 -2.82 -6.37 10.08
CA GLY A 151 -3.84 -7.38 9.76
C GLY A 151 -3.49 -8.25 8.56
N TYR A 152 -2.56 -7.80 7.71
CA TYR A 152 -2.06 -8.58 6.59
C TYR A 152 -0.95 -9.57 6.97
N GLU A 153 -0.37 -9.44 8.15
CA GLU A 153 0.63 -10.37 8.67
C GLU A 153 0.00 -11.73 9.02
N LYS A 154 0.71 -12.82 8.70
CA LYS A 154 0.22 -14.20 8.96
C LYS A 154 0.00 -14.53 10.44
N SER A 155 0.63 -13.78 11.35
CA SER A 155 0.54 -13.94 12.80
C SER A 155 -0.30 -12.84 13.49
N CYS A 156 -1.19 -12.16 12.75
CA CYS A 156 -2.00 -11.09 13.30
C CYS A 156 -3.38 -11.59 13.74
N ASP A 157 -3.66 -11.49 15.04
CA ASP A 157 -4.97 -11.79 15.60
C ASP A 157 -6.01 -10.72 15.20
N PRO A 158 -7.26 -11.08 14.86
CA PRO A 158 -8.26 -10.12 14.40
C PRO A 158 -8.54 -8.96 15.37
N GLY A 159 -8.52 -9.22 16.68
CA GLY A 159 -8.71 -8.20 17.72
C GLY A 159 -7.52 -7.24 17.91
N MET A 160 -6.41 -7.46 17.22
CA MET A 160 -5.18 -6.65 17.31
C MET A 160 -4.85 -5.91 16.01
N ARG A 161 -5.75 -5.98 15.02
CA ARG A 161 -5.66 -5.23 13.76
C ARG A 161 -5.73 -3.72 14.03
N PHE A 162 -5.09 -2.89 13.19
CA PHE A 162 -5.18 -1.42 13.25
C PHE A 162 -6.62 -0.89 13.27
N SER A 163 -7.51 -1.64 12.63
CA SER A 163 -8.94 -1.41 12.54
C SER A 163 -9.67 -2.73 12.34
N TYR A 164 -10.92 -2.77 12.79
CA TYR A 164 -11.86 -3.82 12.43
C TYR A 164 -13.19 -3.18 12.02
N PRO A 165 -13.79 -3.54 10.87
CA PRO A 165 -15.02 -2.89 10.42
C PRO A 165 -16.20 -3.13 11.37
N VAL A 166 -17.05 -2.12 11.50
CA VAL A 166 -18.34 -2.23 12.19
C VAL A 166 -19.40 -2.42 11.12
N CYS A 167 -20.15 -3.52 11.20
CA CYS A 167 -21.29 -3.78 10.33
C CYS A 167 -22.57 -3.83 11.18
N THR A 168 -23.62 -3.14 10.73
CA THR A 168 -24.91 -3.08 11.44
C THR A 168 -25.91 -4.11 10.91
N ARG A 169 -25.79 -4.50 9.65
CA ARG A 169 -26.59 -5.54 8.99
C ARG A 169 -25.71 -6.33 8.03
N ALA A 170 -26.13 -7.55 7.70
CA ALA A 170 -25.55 -8.33 6.62
C ALA A 170 -26.51 -8.29 5.42
N ASP A 171 -26.07 -7.71 4.31
CA ASP A 171 -26.79 -7.84 3.04
C ASP A 171 -26.58 -9.27 2.50
N SER A 172 -27.67 -10.04 2.37
CA SER A 172 -27.65 -11.43 1.92
C SER A 172 -27.19 -11.60 0.47
N GLY A 173 -27.18 -10.52 -0.33
CA GLY A 173 -26.56 -10.49 -1.66
C GLY A 173 -25.03 -10.50 -1.63
N TRP A 174 -24.41 -10.12 -0.51
CA TRP A 174 -22.95 -10.05 -0.34
C TRP A 174 -22.41 -11.02 0.71
N ALA A 175 -23.07 -11.17 1.85
CA ALA A 175 -22.59 -11.90 3.01
C ALA A 175 -23.72 -12.62 3.76
N ARG A 176 -23.43 -13.82 4.29
CA ARG A 176 -24.42 -14.66 5.00
C ARG A 176 -24.52 -14.38 6.50
N SER A 177 -23.61 -13.59 7.06
CA SER A 177 -23.59 -13.20 8.47
C SER A 177 -22.86 -11.86 8.66
N LEU A 178 -22.94 -11.27 9.86
CA LEU A 178 -22.25 -10.01 10.17
C LEU A 178 -20.73 -10.18 10.13
N GLU A 179 -20.19 -11.29 10.61
CA GLU A 179 -18.76 -11.59 10.62
C GLU A 179 -18.22 -11.76 9.19
N ALA A 180 -19.03 -12.39 8.31
CA ALA A 180 -18.71 -12.49 6.89
C ALA A 180 -18.74 -11.11 6.19
N ALA A 181 -19.67 -10.23 6.58
CA ALA A 181 -19.73 -8.85 6.09
C ALA A 181 -18.51 -8.03 6.54
N GLN A 182 -18.10 -8.15 7.80
CA GLN A 182 -16.93 -7.48 8.37
C GLN A 182 -15.63 -7.91 7.69
N GLU A 183 -15.38 -9.21 7.55
CA GLU A 183 -14.17 -9.71 6.88
C GLU A 183 -14.18 -9.39 5.37
N LEU A 184 -15.36 -9.34 4.72
CA LEU A 184 -15.48 -8.92 3.32
C LEU A 184 -15.15 -7.44 3.14
N PHE A 185 -15.73 -6.55 3.96
CA PHE A 185 -15.39 -5.13 3.98
C PHE A 185 -13.89 -4.94 4.23
N TRP A 186 -13.33 -5.64 5.22
CA TRP A 186 -11.92 -5.54 5.58
C TRP A 186 -10.98 -5.92 4.42
N LYS A 187 -11.34 -6.95 3.63
CA LYS A 187 -10.62 -7.37 2.42
C LYS A 187 -10.74 -6.40 1.24
N GLN A 188 -11.86 -5.67 1.14
CA GLN A 188 -12.15 -4.80 0.01
C GLN A 188 -11.66 -3.35 0.23
N ALA A 189 -11.76 -2.85 1.46
CA ALA A 189 -11.69 -1.42 1.77
C ALA A 189 -10.74 -1.04 2.91
N ASP A 190 -10.10 -2.01 3.56
CA ASP A 190 -9.19 -1.79 4.69
C ASP A 190 -7.86 -2.56 4.47
N PHE A 191 -7.03 -2.73 5.50
CA PHE A 191 -5.73 -3.43 5.41
C PHE A 191 -5.80 -4.88 4.90
N GLY A 192 -6.99 -5.51 4.87
CA GLY A 192 -7.19 -6.78 4.16
C GLY A 192 -6.95 -6.67 2.66
N TYR A 193 -7.16 -5.49 2.06
CA TYR A 193 -6.83 -5.22 0.65
C TYR A 193 -5.34 -5.47 0.37
N VAL A 194 -4.45 -5.03 1.27
CA VAL A 194 -3.00 -5.29 1.18
C VAL A 194 -2.72 -6.80 1.27
N LYS A 195 -3.41 -7.52 2.16
CA LYS A 195 -3.28 -8.98 2.30
C LYS A 195 -3.63 -9.72 1.01
N GLU A 196 -4.72 -9.34 0.35
CA GLU A 196 -5.14 -9.93 -0.92
C GLU A 196 -4.11 -9.60 -2.03
N ARG A 197 -3.63 -8.35 -2.16
CA ARG A 197 -2.58 -8.03 -3.16
C ARG A 197 -1.27 -8.77 -2.88
N LEU A 198 -0.91 -9.00 -1.61
CA LEU A 198 0.27 -9.76 -1.21
C LEU A 198 0.11 -11.27 -1.50
N SER A 199 -1.09 -11.84 -1.39
CA SER A 199 -1.35 -13.26 -1.67
C SER A 199 -1.29 -13.57 -3.17
N GLU A 200 -1.61 -12.59 -4.01
CA GLU A 200 -1.52 -12.65 -5.47
C GLU A 200 -0.08 -12.59 -6.04
N LEU A 201 0.93 -12.21 -5.24
CA LEU A 201 2.30 -11.94 -5.71
C LEU A 201 3.05 -13.19 -6.22
N LYS A 202 2.98 -13.43 -7.53
CA LYS A 202 3.71 -14.50 -8.24
C LYS A 202 4.93 -13.99 -8.98
N THR A 203 5.95 -14.85 -9.09
CA THR A 203 7.18 -14.55 -9.84
C THR A 203 6.97 -14.84 -11.32
N LEU A 204 7.00 -13.80 -12.15
CA LEU A 204 6.89 -13.90 -13.61
C LEU A 204 8.28 -14.08 -14.25
N CYS A 205 9.30 -13.38 -13.76
CA CYS A 205 10.70 -13.58 -14.14
C CYS A 205 11.55 -13.92 -12.91
N LYS A 206 12.22 -15.06 -12.94
CA LYS A 206 12.98 -15.60 -11.80
C LYS A 206 14.49 -15.47 -12.03
N ALA A 207 15.15 -14.72 -11.17
CA ALA A 207 16.60 -14.72 -10.98
C ALA A 207 17.15 -16.15 -10.85
N SER A 208 18.23 -16.46 -11.56
CA SER A 208 18.95 -17.73 -11.48
C SER A 208 20.11 -17.66 -10.49
N LYS A 209 20.74 -16.49 -10.35
CA LYS A 209 21.86 -16.18 -9.45
C LYS A 209 21.59 -14.85 -8.68
N PRO A 210 22.31 -14.56 -7.58
CA PRO A 210 22.42 -13.19 -7.08
C PRO A 210 23.02 -12.29 -8.18
N GLY A 211 22.52 -11.06 -8.33
CA GLY A 211 22.87 -10.15 -9.44
C GLY A 211 21.89 -10.21 -10.62
N ASP A 212 21.22 -11.34 -10.83
CA ASP A 212 20.19 -11.44 -11.87
C ASP A 212 18.97 -10.53 -11.62
N SER A 213 18.25 -10.25 -12.70
CA SER A 213 17.00 -9.53 -12.64
C SER A 213 15.87 -10.38 -12.04
N SER A 214 14.79 -9.74 -11.62
CA SER A 214 13.56 -10.45 -11.27
C SER A 214 12.33 -9.60 -11.57
N LEU A 215 11.18 -10.26 -11.76
CA LEU A 215 9.88 -9.60 -11.89
C LEU A 215 8.84 -10.40 -11.10
N ARG A 216 8.19 -9.75 -10.13
CA ARG A 216 7.13 -10.34 -9.30
C ARG A 216 5.91 -9.44 -9.30
N CYS A 217 4.75 -9.95 -9.70
CA CYS A 217 3.54 -9.17 -9.88
C CYS A 217 2.34 -9.76 -9.15
N SER A 218 1.43 -8.89 -8.71
CA SER A 218 0.08 -9.31 -8.33
C SER A 218 -0.76 -9.61 -9.57
N SER A 219 -1.96 -10.14 -9.37
CA SER A 219 -2.86 -10.53 -10.46
C SER A 219 -3.13 -9.37 -11.42
N HIS A 220 -3.11 -9.68 -12.71
CA HIS A 220 -3.27 -8.73 -13.82
C HIS A 220 -2.20 -7.63 -13.84
N THR A 221 -1.02 -7.86 -13.27
CA THR A 221 0.10 -6.88 -13.17
C THR A 221 -0.33 -5.52 -12.61
N ARG A 222 -1.23 -5.53 -11.62
CA ARG A 222 -1.73 -4.30 -10.95
C ARG A 222 -0.68 -3.62 -10.08
N PHE A 223 0.23 -4.42 -9.53
CA PHE A 223 1.44 -3.99 -8.82
C PHE A 223 2.56 -4.97 -9.18
N CYS A 224 3.76 -4.49 -9.43
CA CYS A 224 4.91 -5.33 -9.76
C CYS A 224 6.19 -4.82 -9.07
N LYS A 225 7.02 -5.72 -8.54
CA LYS A 225 8.40 -5.41 -8.13
C LYS A 225 9.38 -5.97 -9.17
N ALA A 226 10.41 -5.21 -9.47
CA ALA A 226 11.50 -5.61 -10.33
C ALA A 226 12.86 -5.31 -9.69
N THR A 227 13.81 -6.22 -9.87
CA THR A 227 15.23 -5.99 -9.52
C THR A 227 16.06 -6.00 -10.79
N ASN A 228 17.08 -5.15 -10.86
CA ASN A 228 17.98 -4.98 -12.01
C ASN A 228 17.19 -4.90 -13.33
N LEU A 229 16.19 -4.01 -13.37
CA LEU A 229 15.32 -3.76 -14.50
C LEU A 229 16.08 -2.98 -15.58
N TYR A 230 16.07 -3.49 -16.81
CA TYR A 230 16.53 -2.78 -18.00
C TYR A 230 15.36 -2.05 -18.66
N LEU A 231 15.59 -0.79 -19.06
CA LEU A 231 14.65 0.02 -19.84
C LEU A 231 15.40 0.80 -20.93
N ASP A 232 15.08 0.57 -22.20
CA ASP A 232 15.66 1.25 -23.36
C ASP A 232 14.70 2.35 -23.84
N LEU A 233 15.11 3.61 -23.65
CA LEU A 233 14.38 4.79 -24.11
C LEU A 233 15.20 5.56 -25.15
N ARG A 234 16.06 4.87 -25.93
CA ARG A 234 16.86 5.52 -26.98
C ARG A 234 16.01 6.07 -28.13
N ARG A 235 14.87 5.45 -28.43
CA ARG A 235 13.94 5.84 -29.51
C ARG A 235 12.46 5.76 -29.08
N PRO A 236 12.05 6.51 -28.04
CA PRO A 236 10.74 6.36 -27.42
C PRO A 236 9.64 6.88 -28.34
N SER A 237 8.58 6.08 -28.54
CA SER A 237 7.51 6.38 -29.53
C SER A 237 6.44 7.37 -29.02
N ARG A 238 6.90 8.50 -28.45
CA ARG A 238 6.06 9.53 -27.82
C ARG A 238 5.00 10.11 -28.75
N SER A 239 3.86 10.48 -28.17
CA SER A 239 2.73 11.09 -28.88
C SER A 239 2.01 12.12 -27.99
N HIS A 240 0.76 12.47 -28.32
CA HIS A 240 -0.11 13.23 -27.43
C HIS A 240 -0.79 12.36 -26.35
N GLU A 241 -0.69 11.04 -26.46
CA GLU A 241 -1.27 10.09 -25.51
C GLU A 241 -0.38 9.94 -24.28
N ARG A 242 -0.98 10.18 -23.11
CA ARG A 242 -0.32 10.10 -21.79
C ARG A 242 0.11 8.68 -21.41
N TYR A 243 -0.64 7.68 -21.88
CA TYR A 243 -0.49 6.26 -21.53
C TYR A 243 -0.66 5.37 -22.77
N LYS A 244 0.23 5.56 -23.75
CA LYS A 244 0.24 4.81 -25.00
C LYS A 244 0.59 3.34 -24.75
N GLU A 245 -0.31 2.41 -25.07
CA GLU A 245 -0.18 1.00 -24.67
C GLU A 245 0.83 0.17 -25.50
N ASP A 246 1.32 0.71 -26.61
CA ASP A 246 2.39 0.17 -27.46
C ASP A 246 3.69 1.00 -27.36
N PHE A 247 3.84 1.81 -26.30
CA PHE A 247 5.01 2.68 -26.12
C PHE A 247 6.33 1.90 -26.03
N ILE A 248 6.33 0.73 -25.39
CA ILE A 248 7.50 -0.13 -25.15
C ILE A 248 7.47 -1.37 -26.05
N GLN A 249 8.48 -1.51 -26.90
CA GLN A 249 8.62 -2.64 -27.83
C GLN A 249 9.42 -3.81 -27.21
N LYS A 250 9.41 -4.95 -27.91
CA LYS A 250 10.15 -6.15 -27.51
C LYS A 250 11.65 -5.87 -27.42
N GLY A 251 12.26 -6.20 -26.29
CA GLY A 251 13.67 -5.92 -25.99
C GLY A 251 13.93 -4.55 -25.36
N GLU A 252 12.93 -3.64 -25.34
CA GLU A 252 13.08 -2.31 -24.71
C GLU A 252 12.77 -2.32 -23.21
N ILE A 253 12.17 -3.38 -22.67
CA ILE A 253 12.06 -3.62 -21.22
C ILE A 253 12.35 -5.08 -20.92
N GLY A 254 13.10 -5.34 -19.84
CA GLY A 254 13.50 -6.71 -19.53
C GLY A 254 14.50 -6.86 -18.39
N GLY A 255 15.15 -8.01 -18.37
CA GLY A 255 16.17 -8.36 -17.40
C GLY A 255 16.81 -9.72 -17.67
N HIS A 256 17.98 -9.97 -17.11
CA HIS A 256 18.64 -11.28 -17.14
C HIS A 256 17.95 -12.20 -16.12
N CYS A 257 16.94 -12.93 -16.55
CA CYS A 257 16.14 -13.80 -15.69
C CYS A 257 15.30 -14.79 -16.51
N ARG A 258 15.00 -15.96 -15.94
CA ARG A 258 14.13 -16.95 -16.60
C ARG A 258 12.68 -16.49 -16.56
N LEU A 259 12.12 -16.14 -17.72
CA LEU A 259 10.80 -15.55 -17.87
C LEU A 259 9.72 -16.61 -18.17
N ASN A 260 8.68 -16.67 -17.35
CA ASN A 260 7.49 -17.44 -17.66
C ASN A 260 6.56 -16.65 -18.59
N LYS A 261 6.90 -16.64 -19.89
CA LYS A 261 6.16 -15.93 -20.96
C LYS A 261 4.66 -16.27 -20.98
N ARG A 262 4.28 -17.52 -20.69
CA ARG A 262 2.87 -17.95 -20.64
C ARG A 262 2.14 -17.35 -19.44
N ALA A 263 2.75 -17.35 -18.26
CA ALA A 263 2.16 -16.75 -17.07
C ALA A 263 2.09 -15.22 -17.15
N LEU A 264 3.06 -14.56 -17.80
CA LEU A 264 2.99 -13.14 -18.09
C LEU A 264 1.80 -12.83 -19.02
N ALA A 265 1.69 -13.52 -20.16
CA ALA A 265 0.61 -13.31 -21.13
C ALA A 265 -0.80 -13.52 -20.54
N ALA A 266 -0.95 -14.41 -19.55
CA ALA A 266 -2.21 -14.64 -18.84
C ALA A 266 -2.68 -13.44 -17.98
N GLU A 267 -1.81 -12.47 -17.68
CA GLU A 267 -2.19 -11.29 -16.88
C GLU A 267 -2.97 -10.23 -17.67
N GLY A 268 -3.10 -10.39 -19.00
CA GLY A 268 -3.62 -9.36 -19.90
C GLY A 268 -5.13 -9.06 -19.80
N GLU A 269 -5.91 -9.82 -19.05
CA GLU A 269 -7.38 -9.68 -19.00
C GLU A 269 -7.89 -8.29 -18.57
N HIS A 270 -7.12 -7.56 -17.76
CA HIS A 270 -7.45 -6.18 -17.34
C HIS A 270 -6.49 -5.14 -17.94
N LYS A 271 -5.93 -5.40 -19.13
CA LYS A 271 -5.15 -4.41 -19.89
C LYS A 271 -6.01 -3.16 -20.11
N SER A 272 -5.59 -2.05 -19.49
CA SER A 272 -6.16 -0.72 -19.65
C SER A 272 -5.23 0.29 -18.97
N PRO A 273 -5.04 1.51 -19.53
CA PRO A 273 -3.99 2.44 -19.12
C PRO A 273 -3.83 2.65 -17.61
N LEU A 274 -4.94 2.94 -16.90
CA LEU A 274 -4.96 3.24 -15.47
C LEU A 274 -5.49 2.08 -14.60
N GLN A 275 -5.50 0.85 -15.13
CA GLN A 275 -5.96 -0.35 -14.41
C GLN A 275 -4.91 -1.44 -14.28
N SER A 276 -3.89 -1.44 -15.15
CA SER A 276 -2.87 -2.48 -15.20
C SER A 276 -1.55 -1.93 -15.78
N TRP A 277 -0.41 -2.51 -15.38
CA TRP A 277 0.89 -2.33 -16.02
C TRP A 277 1.16 -3.33 -17.15
N TYR A 278 0.15 -4.14 -17.52
CA TYR A 278 0.32 -5.18 -18.52
C TYR A 278 0.73 -4.62 -19.88
N ALA A 279 0.22 -3.44 -20.27
CA ALA A 279 0.61 -2.81 -21.54
C ALA A 279 2.12 -2.53 -21.61
N GLU A 280 2.72 -2.07 -20.52
CA GLU A 280 4.15 -1.79 -20.42
C GLU A 280 4.99 -3.06 -20.25
N LEU A 281 4.41 -4.11 -19.65
CA LEU A 281 5.12 -5.35 -19.31
C LEU A 281 4.86 -6.52 -20.27
N GLN A 282 3.90 -6.45 -21.19
CA GLN A 282 3.58 -7.53 -22.16
C GLN A 282 4.78 -7.89 -23.05
N THR A 283 5.68 -6.94 -23.30
CA THR A 283 6.92 -7.07 -24.09
C THR A 283 8.16 -7.36 -23.25
N TYR A 284 8.01 -7.56 -21.92
CA TYR A 284 9.13 -7.85 -21.01
C TYR A 284 9.95 -9.03 -21.52
N THR A 285 11.25 -8.80 -21.67
CA THR A 285 12.16 -9.70 -22.37
C THR A 285 13.16 -10.33 -21.38
N GLU A 286 13.29 -11.64 -21.47
CA GLU A 286 14.44 -12.40 -20.92
C GLU A 286 15.65 -12.06 -21.78
N LEU A 287 16.59 -11.31 -21.21
CA LEU A 287 17.82 -10.85 -21.84
C LEU A 287 18.91 -11.91 -21.71
N ASP A 288 19.81 -11.95 -22.69
CA ASP A 288 20.99 -12.82 -22.78
C ASP A 288 22.27 -12.18 -22.19
N PHE A 289 22.15 -10.97 -21.65
CA PHE A 289 23.22 -10.20 -20.98
C PHE A 289 22.72 -9.64 -19.63
N HIS A 290 23.64 -9.41 -18.68
CA HIS A 290 23.38 -8.78 -17.40
C HIS A 290 23.37 -7.25 -17.58
N PRO A 291 22.23 -6.55 -17.46
CA PRO A 291 22.12 -5.15 -17.91
C PRO A 291 23.10 -4.17 -17.26
N ILE A 292 23.44 -4.41 -15.98
CA ILE A 292 24.33 -3.58 -15.18
C ILE A 292 25.77 -4.08 -15.23
N GLU A 293 25.99 -5.38 -14.98
CA GLU A 293 27.32 -5.96 -14.83
C GLU A 293 28.11 -5.99 -16.15
N ASP A 294 27.42 -6.26 -17.27
CA ASP A 294 28.02 -6.29 -18.61
C ASP A 294 28.04 -4.87 -19.27
N GLY A 295 27.64 -3.82 -18.54
CA GLY A 295 27.78 -2.42 -18.97
C GLY A 295 26.80 -1.93 -20.05
N HIS A 296 25.61 -2.53 -20.16
CA HIS A 296 24.65 -2.22 -21.22
C HIS A 296 23.77 -0.98 -20.96
N CYS A 297 23.86 -0.34 -19.79
CA CYS A 297 23.08 0.84 -19.43
C CYS A 297 23.92 2.12 -19.44
N ASP A 298 23.35 3.19 -20.01
CA ASP A 298 23.95 4.53 -20.06
C ASP A 298 23.79 5.26 -18.71
N ILE A 299 22.75 4.92 -17.94
CA ILE A 299 22.54 5.37 -16.56
C ILE A 299 22.14 4.18 -15.69
N ILE A 300 22.73 4.08 -14.49
CA ILE A 300 22.31 3.13 -13.45
C ILE A 300 21.69 3.93 -12.29
N ILE A 301 20.45 3.61 -11.96
CA ILE A 301 19.69 4.17 -10.84
C ILE A 301 19.79 3.21 -9.65
N GLU A 302 20.67 3.57 -8.72
CA GLU A 302 20.92 2.85 -7.46
C GLU A 302 19.76 3.02 -6.45
N LYS A 303 19.10 4.20 -6.47
CA LYS A 303 18.04 4.55 -5.52
C LYS A 303 16.75 3.78 -5.85
N PRO A 304 16.05 3.21 -4.85
CA PRO A 304 14.77 2.54 -5.08
C PRO A 304 13.79 3.46 -5.81
N THR A 305 13.16 2.95 -6.87
CA THR A 305 12.36 3.76 -7.79
C THR A 305 10.92 3.27 -7.91
N VAL A 306 9.96 4.20 -7.79
CA VAL A 306 8.54 3.92 -7.95
C VAL A 306 8.05 4.42 -9.29
N PHE A 307 7.54 3.54 -10.15
CA PHE A 307 6.83 3.94 -11.36
C PHE A 307 5.35 4.16 -11.04
N MET A 308 4.81 5.32 -11.44
CA MET A 308 3.42 5.70 -11.23
C MET A 308 2.77 6.22 -12.52
N LYS A 309 1.54 5.79 -12.80
CA LYS A 309 0.62 6.49 -13.69
C LYS A 309 -0.42 7.22 -12.83
N LEU A 310 -0.72 8.47 -13.18
CA LEU A 310 -1.50 9.40 -12.37
C LEU A 310 -2.84 9.69 -13.02
N ASP A 311 -3.91 9.89 -12.25
CA ASP A 311 -5.23 10.15 -12.83
C ASP A 311 -5.34 11.59 -13.39
N ALA A 312 -5.37 12.59 -12.50
CA ALA A 312 -5.45 14.01 -12.91
C ALA A 312 -5.07 15.00 -11.79
N GLY A 313 -3.83 15.52 -11.82
CA GLY A 313 -3.27 16.48 -10.86
C GLY A 313 -3.96 17.84 -10.78
N VAL A 314 -4.84 18.15 -11.73
CA VAL A 314 -5.69 19.36 -11.71
C VAL A 314 -7.01 19.18 -10.93
N ASN A 315 -7.31 17.99 -10.42
CA ASN A 315 -8.57 17.71 -9.73
C ASN A 315 -8.35 16.85 -8.48
N MET A 316 -8.53 17.45 -7.30
CA MET A 316 -8.30 16.82 -6.01
C MET A 316 -8.95 15.43 -5.86
N TYR A 317 -10.18 15.24 -6.36
CA TYR A 317 -10.87 13.96 -6.24
C TYR A 317 -10.17 12.84 -7.02
N HIS A 318 -9.65 13.16 -8.22
CA HIS A 318 -8.88 12.19 -9.01
C HIS A 318 -7.47 12.03 -8.44
N HIS A 319 -6.77 13.13 -8.14
CA HIS A 319 -5.37 13.03 -7.71
C HIS A 319 -5.21 12.37 -6.33
N PHE A 320 -6.18 12.50 -5.44
CA PHE A 320 -6.15 11.85 -4.12
C PHE A 320 -6.02 10.32 -4.22
N CYS A 321 -6.58 9.70 -5.27
CA CYS A 321 -6.46 8.26 -5.45
C CYS A 321 -5.06 7.83 -5.90
N ASP A 322 -4.25 8.73 -6.48
CA ASP A 322 -2.84 8.45 -6.79
C ASP A 322 -2.02 8.33 -5.49
N PHE A 323 -2.19 9.27 -4.55
CA PHE A 323 -1.53 9.24 -3.23
C PHE A 323 -1.96 8.05 -2.37
N VAL A 324 -3.26 7.74 -2.33
CA VAL A 324 -3.78 6.58 -1.57
C VAL A 324 -3.23 5.27 -2.13
N ASN A 325 -3.21 5.11 -3.46
CA ASN A 325 -2.63 3.91 -4.08
C ASN A 325 -1.11 3.83 -3.90
N LEU A 326 -0.37 4.95 -3.85
CA LEU A 326 1.05 4.96 -3.48
C LEU A 326 1.28 4.49 -2.05
N TYR A 327 0.51 4.99 -1.07
CA TYR A 327 0.60 4.57 0.32
C TYR A 327 0.32 3.06 0.50
N ILE A 328 -0.73 2.54 -0.14
CA ILE A 328 -1.02 1.10 -0.15
C ILE A 328 0.13 0.32 -0.83
N SER A 329 0.75 0.89 -1.87
CA SER A 329 1.92 0.31 -2.52
C SER A 329 3.14 0.28 -1.60
N GLN A 330 3.34 1.25 -0.72
CA GLN A 330 4.38 1.22 0.33
C GLN A 330 4.15 0.07 1.32
N HIS A 331 2.90 -0.21 1.72
CA HIS A 331 2.56 -1.38 2.54
C HIS A 331 2.84 -2.72 1.82
N ILE A 332 2.47 -2.84 0.53
CA ILE A 332 2.80 -4.03 -0.29
C ILE A 332 4.31 -4.12 -0.51
N ASN A 333 5.01 -2.98 -0.61
CA ASN A 333 6.46 -2.97 -0.72
C ASN A 333 7.14 -3.36 0.60
N ASN A 334 6.51 -3.04 1.73
CA ASN A 334 7.08 -2.98 3.08
C ASN A 334 8.31 -2.05 3.16
N SER A 335 8.15 -0.84 2.63
CA SER A 335 9.11 0.26 2.81
C SER A 335 8.37 1.58 2.84
N PHE A 336 8.69 2.42 3.83
CA PHE A 336 8.16 3.77 4.03
C PHE A 336 9.28 4.82 4.01
N SER A 337 10.46 4.46 3.49
CA SER A 337 11.54 5.41 3.28
C SER A 337 11.12 6.46 2.26
N ALA A 338 11.42 7.72 2.54
CA ALA A 338 11.30 8.82 1.59
C ALA A 338 12.56 8.99 0.71
N ASP A 339 13.62 8.23 0.99
CA ASP A 339 14.82 8.13 0.14
C ASP A 339 14.56 7.27 -1.12
N ILE A 340 13.57 7.68 -1.92
CA ILE A 340 13.09 6.98 -3.12
C ILE A 340 12.89 7.95 -4.27
N ASN A 341 13.15 7.51 -5.50
CA ASN A 341 12.69 8.22 -6.68
C ASN A 341 11.22 7.89 -6.95
N ILE A 342 10.42 8.87 -7.35
CA ILE A 342 9.10 8.63 -7.96
C ILE A 342 9.19 9.06 -9.41
N VAL A 343 9.01 8.10 -10.32
CA VAL A 343 9.02 8.32 -11.77
C VAL A 343 7.58 8.32 -12.30
N MET A 344 7.15 9.48 -12.77
CA MET A 344 5.87 9.64 -13.47
C MET A 344 5.98 9.02 -14.87
N TRP A 345 5.25 7.92 -15.07
CA TRP A 345 5.15 7.20 -16.33
C TRP A 345 4.23 7.94 -17.32
N ASP A 346 4.70 9.07 -17.84
CA ASP A 346 4.01 9.82 -18.90
C ASP A 346 4.69 9.54 -20.25
N THR A 347 3.96 8.94 -21.18
CA THR A 347 4.43 8.63 -22.55
C THR A 347 4.23 9.78 -23.53
N SER A 348 3.56 10.87 -23.11
CA SER A 348 3.32 12.03 -23.97
C SER A 348 4.53 12.97 -24.04
N PHE A 349 4.45 13.97 -24.92
CA PHE A 349 5.39 15.10 -24.96
C PHE A 349 5.12 16.15 -23.87
N TYR A 350 3.88 16.25 -23.37
CA TYR A 350 3.40 17.39 -22.60
C TYR A 350 4.00 17.47 -21.19
N GLY A 351 3.80 18.62 -20.53
CA GLY A 351 3.97 18.74 -19.09
C GLY A 351 2.81 18.08 -18.35
N TYR A 352 2.98 17.85 -17.05
CA TYR A 352 1.89 17.52 -16.14
C TYR A 352 1.54 18.74 -15.29
N GLY A 353 0.26 19.12 -15.29
CA GLY A 353 -0.26 20.12 -14.36
C GLY A 353 -0.65 19.43 -13.07
N ASP A 354 0.07 19.73 -12.00
CA ASP A 354 -0.19 19.23 -10.65
C ASP A 354 -0.44 20.41 -9.70
N LEU A 355 -1.67 20.53 -9.21
CA LEU A 355 -2.09 21.56 -8.27
C LEU A 355 -1.91 21.14 -6.80
N PHE A 356 -1.45 19.92 -6.53
CA PHE A 356 -1.28 19.35 -5.19
C PHE A 356 0.13 18.77 -4.97
N GLY A 357 1.10 19.16 -5.81
CA GLY A 357 2.46 18.60 -5.82
C GLY A 357 3.22 18.69 -4.50
N GLU A 358 2.86 19.62 -3.62
CA GLU A 358 3.34 19.68 -2.22
C GLU A 358 3.12 18.36 -1.45
N THR A 359 2.07 17.60 -1.80
CA THR A 359 1.75 16.32 -1.18
C THR A 359 2.82 15.25 -1.46
N TRP A 360 3.61 15.37 -2.53
CA TRP A 360 4.68 14.40 -2.84
C TRP A 360 5.76 14.33 -1.76
N LYS A 361 5.98 15.43 -1.02
CA LYS A 361 6.90 15.50 0.13
C LYS A 361 6.52 14.51 1.25
N ALA A 362 5.26 14.06 1.28
CA ALA A 362 4.86 12.99 2.18
C ALA A 362 5.57 11.66 1.87
N PHE A 363 5.88 11.40 0.60
CA PHE A 363 6.31 10.10 0.08
C PHE A 363 7.77 10.04 -0.40
N SER A 364 8.35 11.18 -0.81
CA SER A 364 9.73 11.27 -1.28
C SER A 364 10.36 12.59 -0.82
N ASP A 365 11.67 12.53 -0.52
CA ASP A 365 12.49 13.71 -0.26
C ASP A 365 13.03 14.35 -1.57
N TYR A 366 12.54 13.90 -2.73
CA TYR A 366 12.95 14.32 -4.09
C TYR A 366 11.76 14.72 -4.96
N ASP A 367 12.02 15.59 -5.95
CA ASP A 367 11.04 15.98 -6.97
C ASP A 367 10.62 14.80 -7.87
N ILE A 368 9.40 14.87 -8.40
CA ILE A 368 8.86 13.85 -9.31
C ILE A 368 9.61 13.87 -10.64
N ILE A 369 10.21 12.73 -10.98
CA ILE A 369 10.97 12.54 -12.22
C ILE A 369 10.00 12.19 -13.33
N HIS A 370 9.93 13.00 -14.39
CA HIS A 370 9.19 12.58 -15.60
C HIS A 370 9.97 11.51 -16.36
N LEU A 371 9.29 10.48 -16.88
CA LEU A 371 9.89 9.43 -17.70
C LEU A 371 10.76 9.97 -18.86
N LYS A 372 10.38 11.14 -19.42
CA LYS A 372 11.11 11.82 -20.51
C LYS A 372 12.50 12.34 -20.15
N THR A 373 12.85 12.44 -18.86
CA THR A 373 14.22 12.72 -18.40
C THR A 373 15.22 11.63 -18.80
N TYR A 374 14.70 10.44 -19.09
CA TYR A 374 15.46 9.26 -19.52
C TYR A 374 15.42 9.01 -21.04
N ASP A 375 14.78 9.88 -21.82
CA ASP A 375 14.82 9.80 -23.29
C ASP A 375 16.27 9.83 -23.81
N SER A 376 16.47 9.22 -24.97
CA SER A 376 17.76 8.96 -25.65
C SER A 376 18.73 8.01 -24.94
N LYS A 377 18.31 7.32 -23.86
CA LYS A 377 19.20 6.52 -23.00
C LYS A 377 18.66 5.12 -22.70
N ARG A 378 19.56 4.19 -22.36
CA ARG A 378 19.27 2.94 -21.66
C ARG A 378 19.47 3.16 -20.17
N VAL A 379 18.46 2.85 -19.37
CA VAL A 379 18.46 3.07 -17.94
C VAL A 379 18.22 1.76 -17.20
N CYS A 380 19.10 1.48 -16.25
CA CYS A 380 18.99 0.32 -15.36
C CYS A 380 18.52 0.78 -13.99
N PHE A 381 17.54 0.09 -13.40
CA PHE A 381 17.08 0.35 -12.03
C PHE A 381 17.39 -0.86 -11.16
N LYS A 382 18.20 -0.69 -10.09
CA LYS A 382 18.57 -1.82 -9.23
C LYS A 382 17.40 -2.38 -8.43
N ASP A 383 16.60 -1.50 -7.86
CA ASP A 383 15.33 -1.83 -7.19
C ASP A 383 14.24 -0.88 -7.70
N ALA A 384 13.15 -1.45 -8.20
CA ALA A 384 12.01 -0.67 -8.64
C ALA A 384 10.68 -1.39 -8.39
N PHE A 385 9.61 -0.62 -8.22
CA PHE A 385 8.27 -1.17 -8.27
C PHE A 385 7.29 -0.28 -9.03
N PHE A 386 6.35 -0.94 -9.70
CA PHE A 386 5.21 -0.35 -10.38
C PHE A 386 4.06 -0.28 -9.38
N SER A 387 3.60 0.93 -9.05
CA SER A 387 2.59 1.16 -8.01
C SER A 387 1.24 0.54 -8.36
N LEU A 388 0.36 0.39 -7.37
CA LEU A 388 -1.08 0.29 -7.64
C LEU A 388 -1.57 1.50 -8.44
N LEU A 389 -2.63 1.30 -9.23
CA LEU A 389 -3.09 2.26 -10.23
C LEU A 389 -4.46 2.88 -9.87
N PRO A 390 -4.71 4.14 -10.22
CA PRO A 390 -5.85 4.91 -9.71
C PRO A 390 -7.23 4.34 -10.06
N ARG A 391 -7.37 3.67 -11.21
CA ARG A 391 -8.68 3.23 -11.74
C ARG A 391 -8.85 1.71 -11.82
N MET A 392 -8.00 0.91 -11.15
CA MET A 392 -8.09 -0.56 -11.14
C MET A 392 -9.52 -1.07 -10.92
N ARG A 393 -9.93 -2.09 -11.67
CA ARG A 393 -11.17 -2.84 -11.40
C ARG A 393 -11.07 -3.51 -10.02
N TYR A 394 -12.02 -3.22 -9.13
CA TYR A 394 -11.95 -3.59 -7.72
C TYR A 394 -10.71 -2.98 -7.01
N GLY A 395 -10.33 -1.76 -7.41
CA GLY A 395 -9.31 -0.93 -6.76
C GLY A 395 -9.83 -0.23 -5.50
N LEU A 396 -8.92 0.30 -4.68
CA LEU A 396 -9.31 1.15 -3.55
C LEU A 396 -9.58 2.60 -4.03
N PHE A 397 -10.47 3.31 -3.35
CA PHE A 397 -10.98 4.66 -3.66
C PHE A 397 -11.92 4.76 -4.88
N TYR A 398 -11.45 4.62 -6.13
CA TYR A 398 -12.27 5.01 -7.31
C TYR A 398 -13.28 3.94 -7.74
N ASN A 399 -12.95 2.65 -7.54
CA ASN A 399 -13.71 1.50 -8.04
C ASN A 399 -13.88 0.40 -6.97
N THR A 400 -14.03 0.80 -5.70
CA THR A 400 -14.11 -0.13 -4.57
C THR A 400 -15.51 -0.75 -4.46
N PRO A 401 -15.65 -2.09 -4.50
CA PRO A 401 -16.90 -2.75 -4.16
C PRO A 401 -17.08 -2.65 -2.64
N LEU A 402 -17.88 -1.69 -2.18
CA LEU A 402 -18.23 -1.55 -0.76
C LEU A 402 -19.55 -2.27 -0.50
N ILE A 403 -19.53 -3.26 0.40
CA ILE A 403 -20.73 -3.82 1.01
C ILE A 403 -21.47 -2.74 1.83
N SER A 404 -22.80 -2.75 1.78
CA SER A 404 -23.65 -1.81 2.55
C SER A 404 -23.57 -2.06 4.06
N ASP A 405 -24.06 -1.10 4.84
CA ASP A 405 -24.25 -1.21 6.30
C ASP A 405 -22.98 -1.47 7.14
N CYS A 406 -21.81 -1.45 6.51
CA CYS A 406 -20.48 -1.61 7.08
C CYS A 406 -19.62 -0.34 6.91
N TYR A 407 -18.79 -0.04 7.91
CA TYR A 407 -17.83 1.06 7.85
C TYR A 407 -16.57 0.78 8.69
N SER A 408 -15.46 1.41 8.29
CA SER A 408 -14.19 1.46 9.04
C SER A 408 -13.47 2.75 8.66
N GLU A 409 -12.74 3.33 9.62
CA GLU A 409 -11.82 4.43 9.33
C GLU A 409 -10.44 3.92 8.89
N GLY A 410 -10.10 2.65 9.17
CA GLY A 410 -8.76 2.04 9.15
C GLY A 410 -7.73 2.61 8.17
N MET A 411 -7.67 2.02 6.97
CA MET A 411 -6.75 2.41 5.90
C MET A 411 -6.71 3.94 5.64
N PHE A 412 -7.86 4.61 5.61
CA PHE A 412 -7.93 6.05 5.29
C PHE A 412 -7.49 6.94 6.46
N ARG A 413 -7.73 6.53 7.70
CA ARG A 413 -7.21 7.19 8.91
C ARG A 413 -5.71 7.04 8.99
N ALA A 414 -5.19 5.84 8.72
CA ALA A 414 -3.75 5.60 8.63
C ALA A 414 -3.12 6.47 7.53
N PHE A 415 -3.67 6.46 6.32
CA PHE A 415 -3.23 7.34 5.23
C PHE A 415 -3.22 8.83 5.64
N SER A 416 -4.30 9.32 6.24
CA SER A 416 -4.42 10.71 6.71
C SER A 416 -3.34 11.06 7.75
N GLN A 417 -3.19 10.22 8.78
CA GLN A 417 -2.15 10.37 9.81
C GLN A 417 -0.74 10.36 9.20
N HIS A 418 -0.48 9.48 8.23
CA HIS A 418 0.81 9.40 7.55
C HIS A 418 1.14 10.68 6.79
N VAL A 419 0.22 11.18 5.95
CA VAL A 419 0.42 12.41 5.17
C VAL A 419 0.60 13.62 6.09
N LEU A 420 -0.26 13.77 7.12
CA LEU A 420 -0.18 14.90 8.06
C LEU A 420 1.14 14.89 8.86
N HIS A 421 1.59 13.73 9.33
CA HIS A 421 2.89 13.58 10.01
C HIS A 421 4.06 13.91 9.09
N ARG A 422 4.07 13.38 7.87
CA ARG A 422 5.18 13.55 6.93
C ARG A 422 5.30 14.97 6.37
N LEU A 423 4.20 15.72 6.33
CA LEU A 423 4.17 17.14 5.93
C LEU A 423 4.31 18.11 7.11
N ASP A 424 4.54 17.61 8.33
CA ASP A 424 4.58 18.39 9.58
C ASP A 424 3.36 19.32 9.78
N ILE A 425 2.17 18.81 9.46
CA ILE A 425 0.91 19.56 9.58
C ILE A 425 0.30 19.27 10.96
N PRO A 426 0.38 20.20 11.94
CA PRO A 426 -0.21 20.00 13.25
C PRO A 426 -1.73 19.85 13.16
N GLN A 427 -2.29 19.04 14.05
CA GLN A 427 -3.74 18.89 14.23
C GLN A 427 -4.11 19.28 15.66
N ASP A 428 -4.81 20.41 15.83
CA ASP A 428 -5.37 20.88 17.11
C ASP A 428 -6.52 19.98 17.66
N GLY A 429 -6.64 18.75 17.16
CA GLY A 429 -7.73 17.81 17.45
C GLY A 429 -9.14 18.33 17.13
N PRO A 430 -10.17 17.55 17.47
CA PRO A 430 -11.49 18.12 17.72
C PRO A 430 -11.42 18.93 19.03
N LYS A 431 -11.62 20.25 18.94
CA LYS A 431 -11.72 21.10 20.15
C LYS A 431 -12.98 20.71 20.92
N GLU A 432 -12.86 20.48 22.23
CA GLU A 432 -13.97 20.00 23.06
C GLU A 432 -15.21 20.90 22.92
N GLY A 433 -16.39 20.28 22.80
CA GLY A 433 -17.65 20.97 22.55
C GLY A 433 -17.78 21.67 21.18
N ARG A 434 -16.82 21.53 20.26
CA ARG A 434 -16.85 22.16 18.93
C ARG A 434 -16.75 21.14 17.81
N VAL A 435 -17.62 21.28 16.80
CA VAL A 435 -17.55 20.53 15.55
C VAL A 435 -17.09 21.48 14.44
N ARG A 436 -16.02 21.12 13.73
CA ARG A 436 -15.57 21.84 12.53
C ARG A 436 -16.19 21.19 11.29
N VAL A 437 -17.21 21.83 10.72
CA VAL A 437 -17.75 21.45 9.40
C VAL A 437 -16.96 22.17 8.31
N THR A 438 -16.43 21.45 7.33
CA THR A 438 -15.78 22.03 6.14
C THR A 438 -16.57 21.58 4.91
N LEU A 439 -17.33 22.50 4.30
CA LEU A 439 -18.25 22.20 3.20
C LEU A 439 -17.62 22.49 1.84
N LEU A 440 -17.24 21.45 1.10
CA LEU A 440 -16.70 21.55 -0.25
C LEU A 440 -17.83 21.64 -1.30
N ALA A 441 -18.37 22.85 -1.48
CA ALA A 441 -19.37 23.11 -2.52
C ALA A 441 -18.72 23.27 -3.91
N ARG A 442 -19.30 22.65 -4.94
CA ARG A 442 -19.07 23.01 -6.35
C ARG A 442 -20.24 23.86 -6.82
N SER A 443 -19.97 24.78 -7.76
CA SER A 443 -21.00 25.58 -8.44
C SER A 443 -20.88 25.39 -9.95
N THR A 444 -21.16 24.17 -10.41
CA THR A 444 -21.38 23.88 -11.83
C THR A 444 -22.87 23.73 -12.11
N GLU A 445 -23.30 23.96 -13.35
CA GLU A 445 -24.71 23.91 -13.76
C GLU A 445 -25.49 22.71 -13.19
N TYR A 446 -24.92 21.51 -13.26
CA TYR A 446 -25.55 20.24 -12.85
C TYR A 446 -25.21 19.77 -11.44
N ARG A 447 -24.32 20.45 -10.71
CA ARG A 447 -23.85 20.03 -9.37
C ARG A 447 -23.73 21.23 -8.44
N ARG A 448 -24.89 21.70 -7.96
CA ARG A 448 -25.04 22.73 -6.91
C ARG A 448 -25.66 22.13 -5.67
N ILE A 449 -25.17 22.55 -4.49
CA ILE A 449 -25.85 22.29 -3.22
C ILE A 449 -26.91 23.38 -3.05
N LEU A 450 -28.16 23.09 -3.44
CA LEU A 450 -29.23 24.09 -3.48
C LEU A 450 -29.52 24.73 -2.11
N ASN A 451 -29.29 23.99 -1.03
CA ASN A 451 -29.48 24.41 0.34
C ASN A 451 -28.16 24.60 1.12
N GLN A 452 -27.08 25.03 0.44
CA GLN A 452 -25.75 25.18 1.04
C GLN A 452 -25.76 26.01 2.33
N VAL A 453 -26.56 27.09 2.38
CA VAL A 453 -26.70 27.95 3.55
C VAL A 453 -27.30 27.17 4.73
N GLU A 454 -28.39 26.45 4.51
CA GLU A 454 -29.04 25.61 5.54
C GLU A 454 -28.08 24.54 6.08
N VAL A 455 -27.35 23.85 5.20
CA VAL A 455 -26.35 22.83 5.60
C VAL A 455 -25.21 23.45 6.42
N SER A 456 -24.80 24.67 6.11
CA SER A 456 -23.75 25.38 6.87
C SER A 456 -24.24 25.97 8.20
N ALA A 457 -25.54 26.25 8.34
CA ALA A 457 -26.15 26.81 9.54
C ALA A 457 -26.78 25.75 10.46
N ALA A 458 -27.00 24.53 9.96
CA ALA A 458 -27.57 23.43 10.74
C ALA A 458 -26.62 22.99 11.86
N PRO A 459 -27.05 23.00 13.14
CA PRO A 459 -26.24 22.44 14.22
C PRO A 459 -26.09 20.92 14.01
N PRO A 460 -24.90 20.34 14.21
CA PRO A 460 -24.69 18.90 14.14
C PRO A 460 -25.52 18.23 15.23
N SER A 461 -26.58 17.54 14.84
CA SER A 461 -27.59 17.04 15.78
C SER A 461 -27.14 15.82 16.60
N HIS A 462 -26.01 15.21 16.24
CA HIS A 462 -25.46 13.96 16.80
C HIS A 462 -23.92 14.03 16.88
N PRO A 463 -23.24 13.13 17.64
CA PRO A 463 -21.79 13.14 17.85
C PRO A 463 -20.98 12.99 16.54
N PRO A 464 -19.65 13.25 16.54
CA PRO A 464 -18.86 13.41 15.31
C PRO A 464 -18.58 12.09 14.59
N SER A 465 -19.57 11.58 13.88
CA SER A 465 -19.38 10.70 12.72
C SER A 465 -19.18 11.57 11.48
N PHE A 466 -18.12 11.33 10.70
CA PHE A 466 -17.80 12.10 9.50
C PHE A 466 -18.90 11.96 8.42
N LEU A 467 -19.85 12.89 8.41
CA LEU A 467 -20.97 12.88 7.48
C LEU A 467 -20.61 13.57 6.15
N LEU A 468 -20.01 12.82 5.22
CA LEU A 468 -19.83 13.29 3.84
C LEU A 468 -21.15 13.14 3.06
N ALA A 469 -22.10 14.04 3.31
CA ALA A 469 -23.42 14.01 2.67
C ALA A 469 -23.37 14.44 1.19
N LEU A 470 -23.05 13.49 0.30
CA LEU A 470 -23.39 13.61 -1.12
C LEU A 470 -24.89 13.35 -1.30
N LEU A 471 -25.70 14.42 -1.21
CA LEU A 471 -27.09 14.36 -1.66
C LEU A 471 -27.10 14.07 -3.17
N PRO A 472 -27.77 13.00 -3.64
CA PRO A 472 -27.94 12.78 -5.07
C PRO A 472 -28.86 13.87 -5.64
N PRO A 473 -28.62 14.34 -6.87
CA PRO A 473 -29.61 15.18 -7.54
C PRO A 473 -30.89 14.37 -7.74
N SER A 474 -32.02 14.94 -7.32
CA SER A 474 -33.34 14.36 -7.55
C SER A 474 -33.66 14.38 -9.04
N CYS A 475 -33.40 13.27 -9.75
CA CYS A 475 -33.87 13.08 -11.12
C CYS A 475 -35.40 13.05 -11.12
N SER A 476 -36.02 14.10 -11.65
CA SER A 476 -37.47 14.14 -11.89
C SER A 476 -37.83 13.13 -12.98
N THR A 477 -38.39 12.00 -12.60
CA THR A 477 -38.82 10.93 -13.51
C THR A 477 -40.09 11.32 -14.28
N THR A 478 -39.93 12.01 -15.40
CA THR A 478 -40.97 12.17 -16.45
C THR A 478 -40.34 12.22 -17.84
N CYS A 479 -40.14 11.05 -18.45
CA CYS A 479 -40.02 10.89 -19.90
C CYS A 479 -40.97 9.75 -20.35
N PRO A 480 -41.76 9.95 -21.42
CA PRO A 480 -42.69 8.93 -21.93
C PRO A 480 -41.96 7.84 -22.75
N PRO A 481 -42.59 6.67 -22.99
CA PRO A 481 -41.95 5.50 -23.62
C PRO A 481 -42.05 5.45 -25.16
N PHE A 482 -41.39 4.42 -25.73
CA PHE A 482 -41.38 3.92 -27.14
C PHE A 482 -40.30 4.50 -28.10
N PRO A 483 -39.85 3.75 -29.14
CA PRO A 483 -39.25 2.42 -29.04
C PRO A 483 -37.99 2.21 -29.93
N PHE A 484 -37.42 0.99 -29.88
CA PHE A 484 -36.40 0.39 -30.76
C PHE A 484 -36.15 1.01 -32.16
N PHE A 485 -34.88 1.25 -32.52
CA PHE A 485 -34.19 0.70 -33.71
C PHE A 485 -32.68 1.06 -33.72
N CYS A 486 -31.83 0.22 -34.31
CA CYS A 486 -30.41 0.49 -34.64
C CYS A 486 -30.23 0.46 -36.19
N PRO A 487 -29.02 0.67 -36.75
CA PRO A 487 -28.32 1.95 -36.88
C PRO A 487 -27.96 2.26 -38.36
N SER A 488 -27.64 3.52 -38.72
CA SER A 488 -26.67 3.87 -39.80
C SER A 488 -26.63 5.38 -40.13
N LEU A 489 -25.55 5.78 -40.84
CA LEU A 489 -25.38 6.98 -41.70
C LEU A 489 -25.22 8.37 -41.06
N SER A 490 -23.98 8.86 -41.11
CA SER A 490 -23.63 10.26 -41.43
C SER A 490 -23.84 10.51 -42.96
N PRO A 491 -23.81 11.75 -43.52
CA PRO A 491 -23.27 12.99 -42.94
C PRO A 491 -23.99 14.33 -43.28
N ARG A 492 -23.41 15.45 -42.77
CA ARG A 492 -23.56 16.88 -43.19
C ARG A 492 -24.92 17.58 -43.04
N LEU A 493 -24.94 18.66 -42.23
CA LEU A 493 -25.30 20.02 -42.67
C LEU A 493 -24.90 21.08 -41.61
N SER A 494 -25.04 22.36 -41.95
CA SER A 494 -24.28 23.50 -41.40
C SER A 494 -25.12 24.61 -40.74
N CYS A 495 -24.44 25.51 -40.02
CA CYS A 495 -24.94 26.78 -39.45
C CYS A 495 -25.89 26.61 -38.22
N SER A 496 -25.97 27.54 -37.25
CA SER A 496 -25.51 28.94 -37.18
C SER A 496 -25.14 29.35 -35.74
N LEU A 497 -24.32 30.41 -35.59
CA LEU A 497 -24.18 31.16 -34.32
C LEU A 497 -25.48 31.93 -33.98
N PRO A 498 -25.62 32.40 -32.73
CA PRO A 498 -25.53 33.86 -32.57
C PRO A 498 -24.49 34.30 -31.52
N LEU A 499 -23.90 35.47 -31.78
CA LEU A 499 -23.06 36.22 -30.85
C LEU A 499 -23.93 36.94 -29.80
N THR A 500 -23.43 37.03 -28.57
CA THR A 500 -23.71 38.17 -27.69
C THR A 500 -22.40 38.70 -27.10
N SER A 501 -22.23 40.02 -27.20
CA SER A 501 -21.02 40.77 -26.90
C SER A 501 -20.85 41.10 -25.42
N TYR A 502 -19.62 41.19 -24.94
CA TYR A 502 -19.25 42.15 -23.89
C TYR A 502 -17.91 42.82 -24.22
N ASN A 503 -17.94 44.13 -24.40
CA ASN A 503 -16.76 44.97 -24.58
C ASN A 503 -16.22 45.43 -23.22
N SER A 504 -14.89 45.48 -23.07
CA SER A 504 -14.19 46.54 -22.32
C SER A 504 -12.72 46.62 -22.78
N PRO A 505 -12.10 47.82 -22.80
CA PRO A 505 -10.89 48.05 -23.60
C PRO A 505 -9.58 48.00 -22.79
N MET A 506 -8.47 47.68 -23.47
CA MET A 506 -7.09 47.98 -23.06
C MET A 506 -6.30 48.44 -24.30
N PRO A 507 -5.24 49.26 -24.14
CA PRO A 507 -4.80 50.18 -25.19
C PRO A 507 -3.88 49.57 -26.26
N SER A 508 -3.84 50.25 -27.39
CA SER A 508 -3.07 49.96 -28.60
C SER A 508 -1.54 50.02 -28.41
N ALA A 509 -0.83 49.00 -28.90
CA ALA A 509 0.59 49.07 -29.22
C ALA A 509 0.79 49.47 -30.71
N PRO A 510 1.83 50.25 -31.07
CA PRO A 510 2.08 50.67 -32.45
C PRO A 510 2.75 49.57 -33.32
N PRO A 511 2.67 49.67 -34.67
CA PRO A 511 3.16 48.65 -35.60
C PRO A 511 4.70 48.66 -35.77
N PRO A 512 5.29 47.57 -36.31
CA PRO A 512 6.74 47.42 -36.41
C PRO A 512 7.37 48.27 -37.53
N GLN A 513 8.66 48.56 -37.38
CA GLN A 513 9.53 49.06 -38.46
C GLN A 513 10.68 48.07 -38.68
N HIS A 514 10.75 47.57 -39.92
CA HIS A 514 11.81 46.78 -40.56
C HIS A 514 12.26 45.45 -39.94
#